data_AF-A0A3C0MDF0-F1
#
_entry.id   AF-A0A3C0MDF0-F1
#
_cell.length_a   1.000
_cell.length_b   1.000
_cell.length_c   1.000
_cell.angle_alpha   90.00
_cell.angle_beta   90.00
_cell.angle_gamma   90.00
#
_symmetry.space_group_name_H-M   'P 1'
#
loop_
_entity.id
_entity.type
_entity.pdbx_description
1 polymer ?
#
loop_
_entity_poly.entity_id
_entity_poly.type
_entity_poly.pdbx_seq_one_letter_code
_entity_poly.pdbx_strand_id
1 'polypeptide(L)'
;MNTINRLITDPWISIIFLTRLPIPFPGEIPRARITQAMGAFPLTGALIGAVSGLTYWGALELFRNIWVAAALAVTAHIVLTGAFHEDGLADTADALGGGKTREQKLEILRDSRIGTYGTCALALGLFLKIASIVSLLGPIGVLTALTVSGMLSRAAIVGVMFALPPAQDNGLSAEAGRPSQ
;
A
#
# COMPACT_ATOMS: atom_id res chain seq x y z
N MET A 1 -24.20 14.68 3.38
CA MET A 1 -24.23 13.43 2.56
C MET A 1 -24.93 12.35 3.37
N ASN A 2 -26.02 11.78 2.85
CA ASN A 2 -26.75 10.71 3.53
C ASN A 2 -25.93 9.41 3.54
N THR A 3 -26.17 8.52 4.51
CA THR A 3 -25.40 7.29 4.77
C THR A 3 -25.21 6.41 3.52
N ILE A 4 -26.24 6.31 2.67
CA ILE A 4 -26.19 5.55 1.42
C ILE A 4 -25.14 6.10 0.45
N ASN A 5 -25.00 7.42 0.33
CA ASN A 5 -23.99 8.03 -0.53
C ASN A 5 -22.58 7.82 0.01
N ARG A 6 -22.41 7.67 1.35
CA ARG A 6 -21.11 7.33 1.94
C ARG A 6 -20.68 5.90 1.60
N LEU A 7 -21.61 4.94 1.74
CA LEU A 7 -21.34 3.53 1.40
C LEU A 7 -20.83 3.34 -0.04
N ILE A 8 -21.28 4.18 -0.97
CA ILE A 8 -20.83 4.15 -2.36
C ILE A 8 -19.51 4.92 -2.50
N THR A 9 -19.43 6.14 -2.01
CA THR A 9 -18.27 7.03 -2.27
C THR A 9 -17.00 6.63 -1.52
N ASP A 10 -17.10 6.00 -0.34
CA ASP A 10 -15.94 5.67 0.48
C ASP A 10 -15.04 4.59 -0.19
N PRO A 11 -15.58 3.47 -0.75
CA PRO A 11 -14.81 2.56 -1.59
C PRO A 11 -14.14 3.24 -2.78
N TRP A 12 -14.83 4.15 -3.48
CA TRP A 12 -14.24 4.88 -4.62
C TRP A 12 -13.06 5.75 -4.20
N ILE A 13 -13.23 6.53 -3.13
CA ILE A 13 -12.16 7.37 -2.56
C ILE A 13 -10.97 6.50 -2.14
N SER A 14 -11.23 5.36 -1.50
CA SER A 14 -10.21 4.41 -1.08
C SER A 14 -9.42 3.85 -2.28
N ILE A 15 -10.09 3.47 -3.36
CA ILE A 15 -9.43 2.98 -4.59
C ILE A 15 -8.59 4.10 -5.22
N ILE A 16 -9.14 5.31 -5.35
CA ILE A 16 -8.42 6.46 -5.91
C ILE A 16 -7.17 6.79 -5.08
N PHE A 17 -7.26 6.69 -3.76
CA PHE A 17 -6.16 7.01 -2.86
C PHE A 17 -5.07 5.93 -2.86
N LEU A 18 -5.45 4.65 -2.83
CA LEU A 18 -4.52 3.52 -2.66
C LEU A 18 -4.03 2.91 -3.98
N THR A 19 -4.54 3.37 -5.12
CA THR A 19 -4.16 2.88 -6.45
C THR A 19 -3.84 4.03 -7.41
N ARG A 20 -3.12 3.72 -8.49
CA ARG A 20 -2.85 4.64 -9.61
C ARG A 20 -3.86 4.53 -10.74
N LEU A 21 -5.00 3.88 -10.51
CA LEU A 21 -6.03 3.75 -11.54
C LEU A 21 -6.62 5.13 -11.85
N PRO A 22 -6.70 5.53 -13.14
CA PRO A 22 -7.26 6.82 -13.54
C PRO A 22 -8.78 6.78 -13.46
N ILE A 23 -9.32 6.82 -12.24
CA ILE A 23 -10.76 6.75 -11.98
C ILE A 23 -11.30 8.19 -11.92
N PRO A 24 -12.28 8.55 -12.77
CA PRO A 24 -12.89 9.86 -12.71
C PRO A 24 -13.71 9.99 -11.42
N PHE A 25 -13.55 11.10 -10.71
CA PHE A 25 -14.34 11.45 -9.53
C PHE A 25 -14.96 12.84 -9.71
N PRO A 26 -16.26 13.02 -9.42
CA PRO A 26 -16.90 14.31 -9.55
C PRO A 26 -16.40 15.28 -8.47
N GLY A 27 -15.60 16.26 -8.89
CA GLY A 27 -15.05 17.30 -8.02
C GLY A 27 -13.72 16.91 -7.36
N GLU A 28 -13.18 17.82 -6.54
CA GLU A 28 -11.99 17.56 -5.74
C GLU A 28 -12.34 16.67 -4.53
N ILE A 29 -11.47 15.73 -4.18
CA ILE A 29 -11.60 14.93 -2.96
C ILE A 29 -10.90 15.72 -1.82
N PRO A 30 -11.65 16.27 -0.85
CA PRO A 30 -11.02 16.94 0.29
C PRO A 30 -10.19 15.93 1.08
N ARG A 31 -9.01 16.33 1.58
CA ARG A 31 -8.12 15.42 2.34
C ARG A 31 -8.79 14.80 3.57
N ALA A 32 -9.68 15.54 4.24
CA ALA A 32 -10.48 15.03 5.35
C ALA A 32 -11.46 13.89 4.95
N ARG A 33 -11.79 13.73 3.66
CA ARG A 33 -12.59 12.59 3.18
C ARG A 33 -11.78 11.30 3.09
N ILE A 34 -10.45 11.39 3.01
CA ILE A 34 -9.57 10.21 2.99
C ILE A 34 -9.69 9.46 4.30
N THR A 35 -9.60 10.16 5.45
CA THR A 35 -9.73 9.52 6.78
C THR A 35 -11.13 8.98 7.04
N GLN A 36 -12.17 9.67 6.57
CA GLN A 36 -13.55 9.18 6.66
C GLN A 36 -13.78 7.91 5.84
N ALA A 37 -13.06 7.74 4.73
CA ALA A 37 -13.15 6.57 3.86
C ALA A 37 -12.25 5.39 4.28
N MET A 38 -11.46 5.53 5.36
CA MET A 38 -10.49 4.51 5.77
C MET A 38 -11.12 3.15 6.13
N GLY A 39 -12.40 3.13 6.52
CA GLY A 39 -13.14 1.88 6.71
C GLY A 39 -13.21 1.02 5.44
N ALA A 40 -13.05 1.61 4.25
CA ALA A 40 -13.03 0.91 2.97
C ALA A 40 -11.62 0.48 2.51
N PHE A 41 -10.56 0.87 3.23
CA PHE A 41 -9.18 0.51 2.88
C PHE A 41 -8.96 -1.01 2.82
N PRO A 42 -9.44 -1.84 3.77
CA PRO A 42 -9.28 -3.28 3.70
C PRO A 42 -9.89 -3.90 2.44
N LEU A 43 -11.05 -3.39 1.98
CA LEU A 43 -11.69 -3.85 0.74
C LEU A 43 -10.82 -3.54 -0.48
N THR A 44 -10.23 -2.34 -0.52
CA THR A 44 -9.30 -1.96 -1.60
C THR A 44 -8.03 -2.81 -1.55
N GLY A 45 -7.53 -3.12 -0.34
CA GLY A 45 -6.42 -4.04 -0.14
C GLY A 45 -6.72 -5.45 -0.67
N ALA A 46 -7.92 -5.98 -0.40
CA ALA A 46 -8.38 -7.25 -0.95
C ALA A 46 -8.42 -7.23 -2.48
N LEU A 47 -8.95 -6.15 -3.08
CA LEU A 47 -8.98 -5.98 -4.53
C LEU A 47 -7.57 -5.98 -5.15
N ILE A 48 -6.64 -5.20 -4.60
CA ILE A 48 -5.25 -5.16 -5.06
C ILE A 48 -4.60 -6.54 -4.96
N GLY A 49 -4.82 -7.25 -3.85
CA GLY A 49 -4.34 -8.61 -3.63
C GLY A 49 -4.92 -9.62 -4.62
N ALA A 50 -6.22 -9.53 -4.91
CA ALA A 50 -6.88 -10.37 -5.88
C ALA A 50 -6.35 -10.14 -7.30
N VAL A 51 -6.16 -8.89 -7.73
CA VAL A 51 -5.55 -8.55 -9.03
C VAL A 51 -4.13 -9.12 -9.13
N SER A 52 -3.34 -9.00 -8.06
CA SER A 52 -1.98 -9.56 -8.00
C SER A 52 -1.99 -11.09 -8.11
N GLY A 53 -2.91 -11.76 -7.41
CA GLY A 53 -3.07 -13.21 -7.46
C GLY A 53 -3.62 -13.75 -8.78
N LEU A 54 -4.51 -13.01 -9.44
CA LEU A 54 -4.97 -13.34 -10.79
C LEU A 54 -3.85 -13.15 -11.81
N THR A 55 -3.00 -12.13 -11.62
CA THR A 55 -1.79 -11.94 -12.44
C THR A 55 -0.84 -13.11 -12.26
N TYR A 56 -0.60 -13.56 -11.01
CA TYR A 56 0.18 -14.78 -10.74
C TYR A 56 -0.40 -15.98 -11.50
N TRP A 57 -1.70 -16.23 -11.38
CA TRP A 57 -2.34 -17.37 -12.01
C TRP A 57 -2.21 -17.32 -13.54
N GLY A 58 -2.57 -16.21 -14.17
CA GLY A 58 -2.44 -16.04 -15.61
C GLY A 58 -1.00 -16.21 -16.11
N ALA A 59 -0.03 -15.62 -15.38
CA ALA A 59 1.38 -15.77 -15.70
C ALA A 59 1.88 -17.22 -15.53
N LEU A 60 1.40 -17.94 -14.52
CA LEU A 60 1.77 -19.34 -14.32
C LEU A 60 1.24 -20.23 -15.45
N GLU A 61 0.01 -20.00 -15.92
CA GLU A 61 -0.55 -20.74 -17.06
C GLU A 61 0.20 -20.44 -18.36
N LEU A 62 0.62 -19.19 -18.56
CA LEU A 62 1.30 -18.75 -19.78
C LEU A 62 2.78 -19.18 -19.83
N PHE A 63 3.52 -18.95 -18.75
CA PHE A 63 4.98 -19.14 -18.73
C PHE A 63 5.42 -20.45 -18.08
N ARG A 64 4.52 -21.16 -17.37
CA ARG A 64 4.81 -22.41 -16.64
C ARG A 64 6.01 -22.32 -15.69
N ASN A 65 6.28 -21.13 -15.16
CA ASN A 65 7.38 -20.85 -14.25
C ASN A 65 6.90 -20.03 -13.05
N ILE A 66 7.06 -20.60 -11.85
CA ILE A 66 6.58 -20.01 -10.59
C ILE A 66 7.31 -18.71 -10.22
N TRP A 67 8.59 -18.58 -10.57
CA TRP A 67 9.38 -17.38 -10.27
C TRP A 67 8.96 -16.21 -11.15
N VAL A 68 8.75 -16.47 -12.45
CA VAL A 68 8.23 -15.46 -13.39
C VAL A 68 6.83 -15.01 -12.96
N ALA A 69 5.96 -15.95 -12.61
CA ALA A 69 4.62 -15.64 -12.13
C ALA A 69 4.62 -14.81 -10.83
N ALA A 70 5.48 -15.18 -9.87
CA ALA A 70 5.62 -14.45 -8.60
C ALA A 70 6.17 -13.03 -8.82
N ALA A 71 7.20 -12.88 -9.67
CA ALA A 71 7.75 -11.58 -10.02
C ALA A 71 6.69 -10.69 -10.68
N LEU A 72 5.94 -11.20 -11.66
CA LEU A 72 4.87 -10.45 -12.32
C LEU A 72 3.72 -10.07 -11.37
N ALA A 73 3.38 -10.93 -10.42
CA ALA A 73 2.38 -10.62 -9.40
C ALA A 73 2.83 -9.46 -8.49
N VAL A 74 4.09 -9.46 -8.06
CA VAL A 74 4.69 -8.36 -7.29
C VAL A 74 4.78 -7.08 -8.13
N THR A 75 5.19 -7.18 -9.40
CA THR A 75 5.21 -6.04 -10.32
C THR A 75 3.82 -5.44 -10.51
N ALA A 76 2.79 -6.26 -10.71
CA ALA A 76 1.41 -5.79 -10.82
C ALA A 76 0.95 -5.06 -9.56
N HIS A 77 1.28 -5.57 -8.37
CA HIS A 77 1.01 -4.89 -7.10
C HIS A 77 1.65 -3.50 -7.05
N ILE A 78 2.94 -3.40 -7.39
CA ILE A 78 3.70 -2.14 -7.36
C ILE A 78 3.14 -1.15 -8.37
N VAL A 79 2.90 -1.57 -9.61
CA VAL A 79 2.33 -0.70 -10.66
C VAL A 79 0.94 -0.22 -10.27
N LEU A 80 0.08 -1.12 -9.78
CA LEU A 80 -1.29 -0.79 -9.39
C LEU A 80 -1.33 0.22 -8.24
N THR A 81 -0.40 0.13 -7.29
CA THR A 81 -0.32 1.03 -6.13
C THR A 81 0.56 2.25 -6.36
N GLY A 82 1.31 2.29 -7.48
CA GLY A 82 2.30 3.33 -7.75
C GLY A 82 3.47 3.32 -6.78
N ALA A 83 3.88 2.15 -6.31
CA ALA A 83 4.98 1.95 -5.34
C ALA A 83 4.79 2.64 -3.98
N PHE A 84 3.56 2.99 -3.60
CA PHE A 84 3.30 3.77 -2.38
C PHE A 84 3.80 3.10 -1.10
N HIS A 85 3.75 1.76 -1.02
CA HIS A 85 4.23 1.02 0.15
C HIS A 85 5.75 0.84 0.13
N GLU A 86 6.30 0.63 -1.06
CA GLU A 86 7.73 0.51 -1.30
C GLU A 86 8.45 1.83 -0.94
N ASP A 87 7.91 2.97 -1.37
CA ASP A 87 8.38 4.31 -1.03
C ASP A 87 8.41 4.50 0.50
N GLY A 88 7.28 4.27 1.17
CA GLY A 88 7.21 4.37 2.63
C GLY A 88 8.15 3.42 3.38
N LEU A 89 8.44 2.22 2.83
CA LEU A 89 9.42 1.29 3.41
C LEU A 89 10.85 1.84 3.26
N ALA A 90 11.19 2.37 2.08
CA ALA A 90 12.50 2.96 1.81
C ALA A 90 12.75 4.19 2.70
N ASP A 91 11.79 5.12 2.71
CA ASP A 91 11.81 6.34 3.52
C ASP A 91 11.97 6.04 5.01
N THR A 92 11.20 5.07 5.51
CA THR A 92 11.29 4.67 6.92
C THR A 92 12.66 4.08 7.25
N ALA A 93 13.21 3.23 6.38
CA ALA A 93 14.52 2.63 6.58
C ALA A 93 15.65 3.67 6.52
N ASP A 94 15.62 4.58 5.57
CA ASP A 94 16.60 5.66 5.44
C ASP A 94 16.53 6.65 6.60
N ALA A 95 15.33 7.06 7.01
CA ALA A 95 15.18 7.93 8.16
C ALA A 95 15.70 7.24 9.43
N LEU A 96 15.30 6.00 9.70
CA LEU A 96 15.70 5.30 10.94
C LEU A 96 17.19 4.91 10.96
N GLY A 97 17.77 4.55 9.81
CA GLY A 97 19.17 4.16 9.71
C GLY A 97 20.14 5.34 9.56
N GLY A 98 19.73 6.40 8.87
CA GLY A 98 20.57 7.56 8.55
C GLY A 98 20.49 8.71 9.57
N GLY A 99 19.35 8.90 10.24
CA GLY A 99 19.13 10.02 11.17
C GLY A 99 19.36 9.63 12.64
N LYS A 100 20.17 10.41 13.37
CA LYS A 100 20.43 10.19 14.82
C LYS A 100 19.46 10.97 15.72
N THR A 101 19.05 12.15 15.27
CA THR A 101 18.09 13.04 15.96
C THR A 101 16.76 13.07 15.22
N ARG A 102 15.69 13.56 15.86
CA ARG A 102 14.36 13.70 15.21
C ARG A 102 14.45 14.60 14.00
N GLU A 103 15.18 15.69 14.12
CA GLU A 103 15.34 16.73 13.10
C GLU A 103 16.00 16.14 11.84
N GLN A 104 17.08 15.36 12.02
CA GLN A 104 17.76 14.68 10.92
C GLN A 104 16.87 13.64 10.23
N LYS A 105 16.07 12.88 10.99
CA LYS A 105 15.12 11.91 10.41
C LYS A 105 14.07 12.60 9.55
N LEU A 106 13.55 13.73 10.02
CA LEU A 106 12.56 14.52 9.28
C LEU A 106 13.17 15.20 8.04
N GLU A 107 14.45 15.58 8.09
CA GLU A 107 15.18 16.09 6.92
C GLU A 107 15.33 15.00 5.86
N ILE A 108 15.70 13.78 6.25
CA ILE A 108 15.80 12.63 5.33
C ILE A 108 14.45 12.34 4.67
N LEU A 109 13.34 12.33 5.42
CA LEU A 109 12.00 12.12 4.86
C LEU A 109 11.53 13.20 3.87
N ARG A 110 12.20 14.36 3.81
CA ARG A 110 11.92 15.43 2.84
C ARG A 110 12.81 15.34 1.60
N ASP A 111 13.88 14.55 1.67
CA ASP A 111 14.76 14.28 0.54
C ASP A 111 14.14 13.18 -0.31
N SER A 112 13.99 13.42 -1.62
CA SER A 112 13.43 12.43 -2.55
C SER A 112 14.44 11.38 -3.01
N ARG A 113 15.71 11.50 -2.59
CA ARG A 113 16.77 10.55 -2.94
C ARG A 113 16.71 9.32 -2.04
N ILE A 114 16.80 8.15 -2.65
CA ILE A 114 16.95 6.88 -1.92
C ILE A 114 18.36 6.74 -1.35
N GLY A 115 18.46 6.31 -0.10
CA GLY A 115 19.71 5.98 0.58
C GLY A 115 20.01 4.48 0.60
N THR A 116 21.14 4.13 1.23
CA THR A 116 21.59 2.73 1.32
C THR A 116 20.63 1.88 2.15
N TYR A 117 20.06 2.41 3.23
CA TYR A 117 19.15 1.66 4.08
C TYR A 117 17.83 1.39 3.36
N GLY A 118 17.29 2.37 2.65
CA GLY A 118 16.10 2.23 1.81
C GLY A 118 16.33 1.24 0.68
N THR A 119 17.49 1.32 0.00
CA THR A 119 17.87 0.36 -1.04
C THR A 119 17.91 -1.08 -0.51
N CYS A 120 18.57 -1.30 0.63
CA CYS A 120 18.63 -2.62 1.26
C CYS A 120 17.24 -3.10 1.69
N ALA A 121 16.41 -2.24 2.27
CA ALA A 121 15.06 -2.58 2.70
C ALA A 121 14.17 -2.98 1.52
N LEU A 122 14.23 -2.26 0.40
CA LEU A 122 13.52 -2.60 -0.82
C LEU A 122 14.00 -3.93 -1.40
N ALA A 123 15.31 -4.13 -1.53
CA ALA A 123 15.86 -5.36 -2.07
C ALA A 123 15.43 -6.59 -1.26
N LEU A 124 15.58 -6.52 0.07
CA LEU A 124 15.17 -7.60 0.97
C LEU A 124 13.65 -7.79 0.99
N GLY A 125 12.88 -6.70 1.02
CA GLY A 125 11.42 -6.73 1.04
C GLY A 125 10.82 -7.35 -0.22
N LEU A 126 11.30 -6.96 -1.40
CA LEU A 126 10.86 -7.53 -2.68
C LEU A 126 11.28 -9.00 -2.81
N PHE A 127 12.50 -9.33 -2.41
CA PHE A 127 12.96 -10.72 -2.39
C PHE A 127 12.08 -11.59 -1.48
N LEU A 128 11.78 -11.13 -0.26
CA LEU A 128 10.91 -11.84 0.66
C LEU A 128 9.49 -12.01 0.10
N LYS A 129 8.92 -10.99 -0.55
CA LYS A 129 7.60 -11.10 -1.20
C LYS A 129 7.60 -12.22 -2.26
N ILE A 130 8.59 -12.22 -3.16
CA ILE A 130 8.70 -13.22 -4.22
C ILE A 130 8.93 -14.61 -3.62
N ALA A 131 9.89 -14.75 -2.71
CA ALA A 131 10.20 -16.02 -2.04
C ALA A 131 8.97 -16.58 -1.30
N SER A 132 8.20 -15.71 -0.63
CA SER A 132 6.96 -16.11 0.04
C SER A 132 5.92 -16.64 -0.93
N ILE A 133 5.70 -15.96 -2.06
CA ILE A 133 4.74 -16.40 -3.10
C ILE A 133 5.16 -17.75 -3.69
N VAL A 134 6.43 -17.89 -4.04
CA VAL A 134 6.99 -19.14 -4.60
C VAL A 134 6.87 -20.31 -3.62
N SER A 135 6.91 -20.04 -2.32
CA SER A 135 6.78 -21.07 -1.28
C SER A 135 5.35 -21.55 -1.05
N LEU A 136 4.34 -20.89 -1.63
CA LEU A 136 2.94 -21.27 -1.49
C LEU A 136 2.53 -22.35 -2.50
N LEU A 137 1.62 -23.22 -2.08
CA LEU A 137 1.12 -24.31 -2.92
C LEU A 137 -0.08 -23.88 -3.75
N GLY A 138 0.08 -23.93 -5.07
CA GLY A 138 -0.99 -23.83 -6.06
C GLY A 138 -1.56 -22.41 -6.29
N PRO A 139 -2.24 -22.17 -7.43
CA PRO A 139 -2.75 -20.85 -7.79
C PRO A 139 -3.79 -20.29 -6.82
N ILE A 140 -4.69 -21.15 -6.31
CA ILE A 140 -5.74 -20.76 -5.37
C ILE A 140 -5.14 -20.33 -4.02
N GLY A 141 -4.11 -21.04 -3.55
CA GLY A 141 -3.40 -20.69 -2.32
C GLY A 141 -2.74 -19.32 -2.42
N VAL A 142 -2.03 -19.06 -3.52
CA VAL A 142 -1.41 -17.75 -3.80
C VAL A 142 -2.46 -16.64 -3.90
N LEU A 143 -3.53 -16.85 -4.66
CA LEU A 143 -4.61 -15.87 -4.81
C LEU A 143 -5.24 -15.50 -3.45
N THR A 144 -5.53 -16.51 -2.63
CA THR A 144 -6.10 -16.32 -1.29
C THR A 144 -5.13 -15.56 -0.39
N ALA A 145 -3.86 -15.98 -0.35
CA ALA A 145 -2.83 -15.34 0.48
C ALA A 145 -2.60 -13.88 0.09
N LEU A 146 -2.53 -13.56 -1.21
CA LEU A 146 -2.37 -12.19 -1.68
C LEU A 146 -3.59 -11.32 -1.39
N THR A 147 -4.80 -11.87 -1.54
CA THR A 147 -6.05 -11.17 -1.21
C THR A 147 -6.12 -10.84 0.28
N VAL A 148 -5.87 -11.83 1.15
CA VAL A 148 -5.93 -11.65 2.62
C VAL A 148 -4.81 -10.74 3.11
N SER A 149 -3.57 -10.92 2.62
CA SER A 149 -2.45 -10.04 3.00
C SER A 149 -2.67 -8.60 2.54
N GLY A 150 -3.23 -8.38 1.34
CA GLY A 150 -3.65 -7.07 0.87
C GLY A 150 -4.68 -6.43 1.80
N MET A 151 -5.73 -7.17 2.16
CA MET A 151 -6.76 -6.71 3.10
C MET A 151 -6.17 -6.33 4.47
N LEU A 152 -5.36 -7.21 5.06
CA LEU A 152 -4.74 -7.00 6.37
C LEU A 152 -3.75 -5.83 6.36
N SER A 153 -2.94 -5.71 5.30
CA SER A 153 -2.00 -4.60 5.12
C SER A 153 -2.73 -3.25 5.16
N ARG A 154 -3.88 -3.13 4.50
CA ARG A 154 -4.65 -1.89 4.43
C ARG A 154 -5.44 -1.63 5.72
N ALA A 155 -5.84 -2.68 6.44
CA ALA A 155 -6.39 -2.55 7.79
C ALA A 155 -5.33 -2.05 8.80
N ALA A 156 -4.09 -2.53 8.68
CA ALA A 156 -2.99 -2.14 9.57
C ALA A 156 -2.68 -0.64 9.50
N ILE A 157 -2.78 -0.01 8.31
CA ILE A 157 -2.63 1.44 8.14
C ILE A 157 -3.64 2.19 9.02
N VAL A 158 -4.89 1.74 9.05
CA VAL A 158 -5.94 2.35 9.88
C VAL A 158 -5.58 2.25 11.37
N GLY A 159 -5.10 1.09 11.81
CA GLY A 159 -4.65 0.88 13.18
C GLY A 159 -3.50 1.81 13.58
N VAL A 160 -2.50 1.97 12.70
CA VAL A 160 -1.35 2.86 12.94
C VAL A 160 -1.78 4.33 13.02
N MET A 161 -2.62 4.78 12.10
CA MET A 161 -3.13 6.16 12.08
C MET A 161 -4.03 6.48 13.28
N PHE A 162 -4.70 5.48 13.85
CA PHE A 162 -5.45 5.62 15.09
C PHE A 162 -4.52 5.69 16.32
N ALA A 163 -3.47 4.87 16.35
CA ALA A 163 -2.60 4.70 17.52
C ALA A 163 -1.56 5.82 17.67
N LEU A 164 -1.11 6.45 16.58
CA LEU A 164 0.02 7.39 16.61
C LEU A 164 -0.39 8.82 16.21
N PRO A 165 0.20 9.85 16.83
CA PRO A 165 0.07 11.22 16.34
C PRO A 165 0.81 11.42 15.01
N PRO A 166 0.38 12.39 14.18
CA PRO A 166 1.17 12.85 13.04
C PRO A 166 2.60 13.24 13.48
N ALA A 167 3.57 12.95 12.62
CA ALA A 167 4.97 13.24 12.92
C ALA A 167 5.30 14.75 12.88
N GLN A 168 4.50 15.52 12.14
CA GLN A 168 4.59 16.97 11.95
C GLN A 168 3.18 17.58 11.91
N ASP A 169 3.09 18.88 12.14
CA ASP A 169 1.82 19.64 12.13
C ASP A 169 1.36 20.03 10.71
N ASN A 170 2.08 19.59 9.68
CA ASN A 170 1.78 19.86 8.27
C ASN A 170 1.90 18.58 7.41
N GLY A 171 1.45 18.67 6.15
CA GLY A 171 1.51 17.58 5.20
C GLY A 171 0.29 16.66 5.24
N LEU A 172 0.33 15.60 4.41
CA LEU A 172 -0.84 14.77 4.14
C LEU A 172 -1.45 14.15 5.39
N SER A 173 -0.64 13.62 6.32
CA SER A 173 -1.15 13.01 7.55
C SER A 173 -1.77 14.02 8.51
N ALA A 174 -1.26 15.25 8.56
CA ALA A 174 -1.82 16.31 9.41
C ALA A 174 -3.15 16.82 8.84
N GLU A 175 -3.21 17.02 7.52
CA GLU A 175 -4.39 17.53 6.82
C GLU A 175 -5.51 16.50 6.66
N ALA A 176 -5.16 15.22 6.56
CA ALA A 176 -6.15 14.14 6.51
C ALA A 176 -6.84 13.96 7.88
N GLY A 177 -6.16 14.30 8.98
CA GLY A 177 -6.68 14.18 10.34
C GLY A 177 -6.59 12.76 10.90
N ARG A 178 -7.35 12.48 11.97
CA ARG A 178 -7.46 11.14 12.56
C ARG A 178 -8.80 10.49 12.19
N PRO A 179 -8.86 9.15 12.08
CA PRO A 179 -10.14 8.45 11.96
C PRO A 179 -11.05 8.85 13.13
N SER A 180 -12.27 9.30 12.85
CA SER A 180 -13.29 9.54 13.87
C SER A 180 -13.74 8.20 14.45
N GLN A 181 -13.98 8.14 15.77
CA GLN A 181 -14.66 7.01 16.41
C GLN A 181 -16.04 6.76 15.78
#